data_AF-A0A101W5Y4-F1
#
_entry.id   AF-A0A101W5Y4-F1
#
_cell.length_a   1.000
_cell.length_b   1.000
_cell.length_c   1.000
_cell.angle_alpha   90.00
_cell.angle_beta   90.00
_cell.angle_gamma   90.00
#
_symmetry.space_group_name_H-M   'P 1'
#
loop_
_entity.id
_entity.type
_entity.pdbx_description
1 polymer ?
#
loop_
_entity_poly.entity_id
_entity_poly.type
_entity_poly.pdbx_seq_one_letter_code
_entity_poly.pdbx_strand_id
1 'polypeptide(L)'
;MVILMISIIIGLIIVVFAVQNSAVVPIQFFIWSMELPLVLVIFCAVFAGALLMFFLALWRDVKYRIEHGKKSIKLSQDKGPIDISNEEPIGNQEQKQEEKQ
;
A
#
# COMPACT_ATOMS: atom_id res chain seq x y z
N MET A 1 17.62 10.31 -14.30
CA MET A 1 17.64 10.77 -15.71
C MET A 1 16.94 9.78 -16.64
N VAL A 2 17.31 8.50 -16.63
CA VAL A 2 16.74 7.46 -17.51
C VAL A 2 15.21 7.32 -17.37
N ILE A 3 14.66 7.39 -16.15
CA ILE A 3 13.20 7.30 -15.91
C ILE A 3 12.44 8.43 -16.61
N LEU A 4 12.98 9.66 -16.60
CA LEU A 4 12.34 10.81 -17.27
C LEU A 4 12.35 10.64 -18.78
N MET A 5 13.46 10.16 -19.34
CA MET A 5 13.57 9.85 -20.77
C MET A 5 12.55 8.78 -21.20
N ILE A 6 12.44 7.69 -20.44
CA ILE A 6 11.45 6.63 -20.69
C ILE A 6 10.03 7.17 -20.55
N SER A 7 9.74 7.97 -19.51
CA SER A 7 8.42 8.57 -19.30
C SER A 7 8.00 9.48 -20.45
N ILE A 8 8.93 10.22 -21.04
CA ILE A 8 8.67 11.07 -22.21
C ILE A 8 8.34 10.22 -23.44
N ILE A 9 9.08 9.14 -23.67
CA ILE A 9 8.84 8.23 -24.79
C ILE A 9 7.46 7.57 -24.63
N ILE A 10 7.16 7.07 -23.43
CA ILE A 10 5.84 6.48 -23.10
C ILE A 10 4.74 7.53 -23.24
N GLY A 11 4.95 8.74 -22.74
CA GLY A 11 4.00 9.84 -22.87
C GLY A 11 3.68 10.19 -24.32
N LEU A 12 4.70 10.21 -25.19
CA LEU A 12 4.51 10.44 -26.62
C LEU A 12 3.66 9.35 -27.26
N ILE A 13 3.91 8.08 -26.92
CA ILE A 13 3.11 6.94 -27.40
C ILE A 13 1.65 7.08 -26.94
N ILE A 14 1.41 7.46 -25.69
CA ILE A 14 0.06 7.69 -25.15
C ILE A 14 -0.66 8.82 -25.90
N VAL A 15 0.04 9.93 -26.18
CA VAL A 15 -0.53 11.06 -26.93
C VAL A 15 -0.89 10.65 -28.35
N VAL A 16 0.00 9.96 -29.06
CA VAL A 16 -0.26 9.46 -30.42
C VAL A 16 -1.45 8.50 -30.41
N PHE A 17 -1.50 7.59 -29.43
CA PHE A 17 -2.63 6.68 -29.24
C PHE A 17 -3.95 7.44 -29.02
N ALA A 18 -3.95 8.47 -28.17
CA ALA A 18 -5.14 9.27 -27.89
C ALA A 18 -5.64 10.03 -29.12
N VAL A 19 -4.72 10.61 -29.91
CA VAL A 19 -5.07 11.32 -31.16
C VAL A 19 -5.61 10.35 -32.20
N GLN A 20 -5.00 9.18 -32.36
CA GLN A 20 -5.46 8.18 -33.33
C GLN A 20 -6.80 7.54 -32.93
N ASN A 21 -7.05 7.38 -31.63
CA ASN A 21 -8.30 6.84 -31.09
C ASN A 21 -9.28 7.95 -30.69
N SER A 22 -9.18 9.13 -31.31
CA SER A 22 -10.08 10.26 -31.06
C SER A 22 -11.44 10.12 -31.76
N ALA A 23 -11.85 8.90 -32.09
CA ALA A 23 -13.14 8.62 -32.69
C ALA A 23 -14.26 9.18 -31.80
N VAL A 24 -15.06 10.07 -32.36
CA VAL A 24 -16.15 10.72 -31.64
C VAL A 24 -17.27 9.70 -31.47
N VAL A 25 -17.62 9.41 -30.21
CA VAL A 25 -18.69 8.49 -29.88
C VAL A 25 -19.82 9.29 -29.22
N PRO A 26 -21.05 9.22 -29.76
CA PRO A 26 -22.20 9.84 -29.13
C PRO A 26 -22.58 9.07 -27.87
N ILE A 27 -22.62 9.77 -26.74
CA ILE A 27 -23.03 9.21 -25.46
C ILE A 27 -24.41 9.76 -25.12
N GLN A 28 -25.34 8.86 -24.85
CA GLN A 28 -26.72 9.16 -24.49
C GLN A 28 -26.94 8.73 -23.04
N PHE A 29 -26.93 9.69 -22.12
CA PHE A 29 -27.20 9.48 -20.69
C PHE A 29 -28.60 9.97 -20.33
N PHE A 30 -29.59 9.09 -20.42
CA PHE A 30 -31.00 9.29 -20.06
C PHE A 30 -31.69 10.50 -20.74
N ILE A 31 -31.30 11.73 -20.43
CA ILE A 31 -31.80 13.00 -21.01
C ILE A 31 -30.67 13.81 -21.69
N TRP A 32 -29.40 13.49 -21.42
CA TRP A 32 -28.25 14.23 -21.95
C TRP A 32 -27.56 13.48 -23.07
N SER A 33 -27.26 14.20 -24.15
CA SER A 33 -26.44 13.73 -25.26
C SER A 33 -25.16 14.55 -25.34
N MET A 34 -24.01 13.88 -25.46
CA MET A 34 -22.73 14.55 -25.64
C MET A 34 -21.84 13.71 -26.57
N GLU A 35 -21.10 14.39 -27.42
CA GLU A 35 -20.12 13.79 -28.32
C GLU A 35 -18.74 13.95 -27.71
N LEU A 36 -18.14 12.83 -27.28
CA LEU A 36 -16.79 12.82 -26.71
C LEU A 36 -15.90 11.83 -27.47
N PRO A 37 -14.59 12.09 -27.56
CA PRO A 37 -13.64 11.12 -28.09
C PRO A 37 -13.62 9.85 -27.24
N LEU A 38 -13.58 8.67 -27.88
CA LEU A 38 -13.60 7.36 -27.23
C LEU A 38 -12.56 7.23 -26.10
N VAL A 39 -11.34 7.73 -26.33
CA VAL A 39 -10.26 7.70 -25.34
C VAL A 39 -10.65 8.42 -24.04
N LEU A 40 -11.35 9.56 -24.13
CA LEU A 40 -11.77 10.32 -22.95
C LEU A 40 -12.84 9.56 -22.17
N VAL A 41 -13.76 8.90 -22.87
CA VAL A 41 -14.80 8.06 -22.27
C VAL A 41 -14.19 6.92 -21.46
N ILE A 42 -13.24 6.19 -22.05
CA ILE A 42 -12.54 5.08 -21.39
C ILE A 42 -11.74 5.59 -20.20
N PHE A 43 -11.01 6.68 -20.37
CA PHE A 43 -10.20 7.27 -19.30
C PHE A 43 -11.06 7.69 -18.10
N CYS A 44 -12.18 8.38 -18.34
CA CYS A 44 -13.13 8.74 -17.30
C CYS A 44 -13.77 7.53 -16.63
N ALA A 45 -14.12 6.47 -17.38
CA ALA A 45 -14.70 5.25 -16.81
C ALA A 45 -13.72 4.52 -15.89
N VAL A 46 -12.48 4.34 -16.33
CA VAL A 46 -11.41 3.72 -15.52
C VAL A 46 -11.09 4.58 -14.31
N PHE A 47 -10.98 5.90 -14.49
CA PHE A 47 -10.74 6.84 -13.39
C PHE A 47 -11.85 6.82 -12.37
N ALA A 48 -13.12 6.84 -12.79
CA ALA A 48 -14.27 6.73 -11.90
C ALA A 48 -14.28 5.40 -11.14
N GLY A 49 -13.95 4.29 -11.80
CA GLY A 49 -13.82 2.98 -11.15
C GLY A 49 -12.70 2.93 -10.11
N ALA A 50 -11.54 3.48 -10.43
CA ALA A 50 -10.41 3.59 -9.49
C ALA A 50 -10.75 4.49 -8.30
N LEU A 51 -11.43 5.60 -8.56
CA LEU A 51 -11.89 6.53 -7.53
C LEU A 51 -12.92 5.88 -6.60
N LEU A 52 -13.85 5.09 -7.15
CA LEU A 52 -14.81 4.31 -6.37
C LEU A 52 -14.10 3.30 -5.46
N MET A 53 -13.15 2.53 -6.01
CA MET A 53 -12.30 1.60 -5.25
C MET A 53 -11.53 2.31 -4.13
N PHE A 54 -11.00 3.50 -4.42
CA PHE A 54 -10.30 4.33 -3.44
C PHE A 54 -11.23 4.73 -2.28
N PHE A 55 -12.43 5.23 -2.57
CA PHE A 55 -13.42 5.56 -1.52
C PHE A 55 -13.86 4.34 -0.71
N LEU A 56 -14.05 3.19 -1.35
CA LEU A 56 -14.35 1.92 -0.67
C LEU A 56 -13.21 1.50 0.28
N ALA A 57 -11.96 1.62 -0.17
CA ALA A 57 -10.78 1.32 0.65
C ALA A 57 -10.69 2.26 1.86
N LEU A 58 -10.87 3.57 1.65
CA LEU A 58 -10.93 4.57 2.72
C LEU A 58 -12.03 4.27 3.74
N TRP A 59 -13.24 3.94 3.28
CA TRP A 59 -14.35 3.61 4.17
C TRP A 59 -14.04 2.38 5.03
N ARG A 60 -13.45 1.35 4.42
CA ARG A 60 -13.04 0.12 5.12
C ARG A 60 -11.99 0.41 6.20
N ASP A 61 -10.98 1.21 5.87
CA ASP A 61 -9.92 1.57 6.81
C ASP A 61 -10.45 2.42 7.97
N VAL A 62 -11.35 3.37 7.70
CA VAL A 62 -12.03 4.17 8.74
C VAL A 62 -12.84 3.28 9.67
N LYS A 63 -13.66 2.37 9.13
CA LYS A 63 -14.45 1.41 9.93
C LYS A 63 -13.55 0.56 10.82
N TYR A 64 -12.46 0.02 10.26
CA TYR A 64 -11.53 -0.83 11.00
C TYR A 64 -10.86 -0.09 12.16
N ARG A 65 -10.47 1.18 11.95
CA ARG A 65 -9.87 2.04 12.99
C ARG A 65 -10.84 2.41 14.10
N ILE A 66 -12.12 2.61 13.79
CA ILE A 66 -13.16 2.89 14.80
C ILE A 66 -13.40 1.65 15.70
N GLU A 67 -13.44 0.45 15.12
CA GLU A 67 -13.66 -0.79 15.87
C GLU A 67 -12.47 -1.20 16.75
N HIS A 68 -11.22 -0.92 16.32
CA HIS A 68 -10.01 -1.37 17.03
C HIS A 68 -9.29 -0.28 17.84
N GLY A 69 -9.72 0.98 17.75
CA GLY A 69 -9.13 2.12 18.46
C GLY A 69 -9.30 2.13 19.99
N LYS A 70 -10.02 1.18 20.58
CA LYS A 70 -10.22 1.08 22.05
C LYS A 70 -9.21 0.19 22.79
N LYS A 71 -8.27 -0.47 22.10
CA LYS A 71 -7.43 -1.55 22.70
C LYS A 71 -5.99 -1.15 23.10
N SER A 72 -5.57 0.10 23.00
CA SER A 72 -4.20 0.52 23.37
C SER A 72 -4.07 1.28 24.70
N ILE A 73 -5.16 1.77 25.31
CA ILE A 73 -5.14 2.46 26.62
C ILE A 73 -5.24 1.46 27.80
N LYS A 74 -4.62 0.27 27.72
CA LYS A 74 -4.52 -0.66 28.86
C LYS A 74 -3.19 -1.42 28.96
N LEU A 75 -2.25 -1.20 28.05
CA LEU A 75 -0.99 -1.97 28.01
C LEU A 75 0.20 -1.30 28.71
N SER A 76 -0.01 -0.17 29.40
CA SER A 76 1.06 0.63 30.03
C SER A 76 1.07 0.61 31.57
N GLN A 77 0.22 -0.19 32.24
CA GLN A 77 0.16 -0.23 33.71
C GLN A 77 0.34 -1.64 34.28
N ASP A 78 1.31 -2.43 33.79
CA ASP A 78 1.66 -3.71 34.43
C ASP A 78 3.11 -4.16 34.10
N LYS A 79 4.10 -3.34 34.47
CA LYS A 79 5.49 -3.82 34.62
C LYS A 79 6.11 -3.21 35.88
N GLY A 80 5.69 -3.72 37.04
CA GLY A 80 6.47 -3.66 38.28
C GLY A 80 7.66 -4.64 38.22
N PRO A 81 8.72 -4.42 38.99
CA PRO A 81 10.06 -4.94 38.71
C PRO A 81 10.18 -6.43 39.02
N ILE A 82 10.72 -7.21 38.08
CA ILE A 82 11.09 -8.61 38.29
C ILE A 82 12.62 -8.69 38.35
N ASP A 83 13.08 -9.15 39.50
CA ASP A 83 14.44 -9.36 39.99
C ASP A 83 15.27 -10.25 39.06
N ILE A 84 16.46 -9.77 38.68
CA ILE A 84 17.45 -10.51 37.88
C ILE A 84 18.35 -11.23 38.86
N SER A 85 17.85 -12.34 39.39
CA SER A 85 18.63 -13.28 40.17
C SER A 85 18.23 -14.69 39.72
N ASN A 86 19.20 -15.45 39.24
CA ASN A 86 19.14 -16.90 38.92
C ASN A 86 18.75 -17.24 37.47
N GLU A 87 19.75 -17.45 36.60
CA GLU A 87 20.19 -18.79 36.15
C GLU A 87 21.00 -18.69 34.84
N GLU A 88 22.29 -19.05 34.90
CA GLU A 88 22.95 -19.84 33.86
C GLU A 88 24.30 -20.37 34.39
N PRO A 89 24.43 -21.68 34.70
CA PRO A 89 25.73 -22.33 34.76
C PRO A 89 25.96 -23.15 33.48
N ILE A 90 26.68 -22.57 32.52
CA ILE A 90 27.23 -23.33 31.38
C ILE A 90 28.53 -23.99 31.84
N GLY A 91 28.48 -25.31 32.00
CA GLY A 91 29.63 -26.15 32.29
C GLY A 91 30.67 -26.07 31.17
N ASN A 92 31.89 -25.71 31.54
CA ASN A 92 33.09 -25.88 30.72
C ASN A 92 34.05 -26.81 31.48
N GLN A 93 33.93 -28.11 31.18
CA GLN A 93 34.90 -29.13 31.54
C GLN A 93 35.90 -29.20 30.39
N GLU A 94 37.03 -28.50 30.50
CA GLU A 94 38.28 -28.81 29.78
C GLU A 94 39.37 -27.83 30.24
N GLN A 95 39.95 -28.07 31.43
CA GLN A 95 41.28 -27.59 31.83
C GLN A 95 41.65 -28.11 33.24
N LYS A 96 42.15 -29.35 33.35
CA LYS A 96 43.23 -29.77 34.27
C LYS A 96 43.45 -31.30 34.27
N GLN A 97 44.10 -31.77 33.22
CA GLN A 97 44.95 -32.95 33.27
C GLN A 97 46.00 -32.63 32.20
N GLU A 98 47.03 -31.88 32.55
CA GLU A 98 48.36 -32.42 32.81
C GLU A 98 49.22 -31.33 33.48
N GLU A 99 49.37 -31.40 34.81
CA GLU A 99 50.59 -30.99 35.52
C GLU A 99 50.43 -31.39 36.99
N LYS A 100 50.76 -32.65 37.29
CA LYS A 100 51.53 -33.07 38.47
C LYS A 100 51.66 -34.59 38.51
N GLN A 101 52.92 -35.02 38.44
CA GLN A 101 53.50 -36.35 38.68
C GLN A 101 53.66 -37.24 37.46
#